data_AF-A0A2E7T963-F1
#
_entry.id   AF-A0A2E7T963-F1
#
_cell.length_a   1.000
_cell.length_b   1.000
_cell.length_c   1.000
_cell.angle_alpha   90.00
_cell.angle_beta   90.00
_cell.angle_gamma   90.00
#
_symmetry.space_group_name_H-M   'P 1'
#
loop_
_entity.id
_entity.type
_entity.pdbx_description
1 polymer ?
#
loop_
_entity_poly.entity_id
_entity_poly.type
_entity_poly.pdbx_seq_one_letter_code
_entity_poly.pdbx_strand_id
1 'polypeptide(L)' 'MKVGDLVRYIKRNEAGYMYDTNPYALWLGVILSQNNGTAEYQTVLWNRRGGITSSIPARDLEVVSEGR' A
#
# COMPACT_ATOMS: atom_id res chain seq x y z
N MET A 1 -5.50 0.11 -10.29
CA MET A 1 -5.63 -0.02 -8.83
C MET A 1 -7.02 0.48 -8.46
N LYS A 2 -7.81 -0.33 -7.74
CA LYS A 2 -9.20 -0.06 -7.37
C LYS A 2 -9.48 -0.55 -5.95
N VAL A 3 -10.61 -0.12 -5.38
CA VAL A 3 -11.11 -0.62 -4.09
C VAL A 3 -11.23 -2.15 -4.14
N GLY A 4 -10.75 -2.82 -3.11
CA GLY A 4 -10.72 -4.28 -3.01
C GLY A 4 -9.45 -4.95 -3.55
N ASP A 5 -8.56 -4.22 -4.24
CA ASP A 5 -7.28 -4.78 -4.68
C ASP A 5 -6.41 -5.13 -3.46
N LEU A 6 -5.77 -6.31 -3.53
CA LEU A 6 -4.69 -6.70 -2.64
C LEU A 6 -3.41 -6.03 -3.12
N VAL A 7 -2.79 -5.25 -2.25
CA VAL A 7 -1.58 -4.48 -2.51
C VAL A 7 -0.45 -4.84 -1.55
N ARG A 8 0.77 -4.55 -1.98
CA ARG A 8 1.98 -4.57 -1.15
C ARG A 8 2.55 -3.17 -1.09
N TYR A 9 3.01 -2.76 0.09
CA TYR A 9 3.77 -1.52 0.22
C TYR A 9 5.16 -1.66 -0.40
N ILE A 10 5.51 -0.74 -1.31
CA ILE A 10 6.78 -0.72 -2.02
C ILE A 10 7.41 0.69 -1.95
N LYS A 11 8.38 0.90 -1.06
CA LYS A 11 9.15 2.14 -1.06
C LYS A 11 10.46 1.95 -1.82
N ARG A 12 10.68 2.78 -2.84
CA ARG A 12 11.90 2.76 -3.66
C ARG A 12 12.78 3.97 -3.35
N ASN A 13 14.09 3.76 -3.23
CA ASN A 13 15.04 4.85 -3.04
C ASN A 13 15.21 5.63 -4.35
N GLU A 14 16.01 6.69 -4.33
CA GLU A 14 16.26 7.52 -5.53
C GLU A 14 16.86 6.73 -6.70
N ALA A 15 17.55 5.62 -6.41
CA ALA A 15 18.10 4.69 -7.39
C ALA A 15 17.09 3.62 -7.86
N GLY A 16 15.85 3.64 -7.38
CA GLY A 16 14.78 2.72 -7.76
C GLY A 16 14.75 1.38 -7.02
N TYR A 17 15.70 1.12 -6.12
CA TYR A 17 15.74 -0.11 -5.33
C TYR A 17 14.73 -0.07 -4.19
N MET A 18 14.06 -1.19 -3.94
CA MET A 18 13.22 -1.35 -2.75
C MET A 18 14.10 -1.29 -1.50
N TYR A 19 13.74 -0.45 -0.53
CA TYR A 19 14.48 -0.32 0.73
C TYR A 19 13.56 -0.50 1.95
N ASP A 20 14.06 -1.26 2.92
CA ASP A 20 13.31 -1.81 4.06
C ASP A 20 13.58 -1.03 5.36
N THR A 21 13.46 0.31 5.31
CA THR A 21 13.57 1.15 6.52
C THR A 21 12.22 1.66 7.01
N ASN A 22 11.13 1.32 6.31
CA ASN A 22 9.78 1.69 6.70
C ASN A 22 9.17 0.56 7.56
N PRO A 23 8.59 0.83 8.74
CA PRO A 23 7.89 -0.19 9.53
C PRO A 23 6.78 -0.93 8.77
N TYR A 24 6.27 -0.38 7.66
CA TYR A 24 5.28 -0.99 6.76
C TYR A 24 5.86 -1.81 5.61
N ALA A 25 7.19 -1.85 5.45
CA ALA A 25 7.82 -2.64 4.41
C ALA A 25 7.45 -4.12 4.59
N LEU A 26 7.09 -4.77 3.47
CA LEU A 26 6.56 -6.14 3.41
C LEU A 26 5.13 -6.36 3.91
N TRP A 27 4.38 -5.32 4.29
CA TRP A 27 2.98 -5.48 4.68
C TRP A 27 2.11 -5.65 3.42
N LEU A 28 1.22 -6.63 3.48
CA LEU A 28 0.13 -6.77 2.52
C LEU A 28 -1.06 -5.97 3.02
N GLY A 29 -1.83 -5.38 2.10
CA GLY A 29 -3.02 -4.64 2.46
C GLY A 29 -4.10 -4.68 1.41
N VAL A 30 -5.28 -4.16 1.75
CA VAL A 30 -6.40 -4.01 0.82
C VAL A 30 -6.81 -2.55 0.75
N ILE A 31 -7.14 -2.10 -0.45
CA ILE A 31 -7.64 -0.74 -0.68
C ILE A 31 -9.09 -0.64 -0.26
N LEU A 32 -9.37 0.33 0.62
CA LEU A 32 -10.72 0.63 1.08
C LEU A 32 -11.37 1.75 0.27
N SER A 33 -10.61 2.79 -0.08
CA SER A 33 -11.11 3.96 -0.80
C SER A 33 -9.98 4.71 -1.51
N GLN A 34 -10.35 5.49 -2.52
CA GLN A 34 -9.47 6.48 -3.14
C GLN A 34 -9.83 7.87 -2.63
N ASN A 35 -8.83 8.65 -2.21
CA ASN A 35 -9.08 10.02 -1.78
C ASN A 35 -9.26 10.92 -3.00
N ASN A 36 -10.49 11.39 -3.23
CA ASN A 36 -10.80 12.29 -4.34
C ASN A 36 -10.00 13.59 -4.20
N GLY A 37 -9.21 13.92 -5.22
CA GLY A 37 -8.36 15.11 -5.26
C GLY A 37 -6.90 14.88 -4.86
N THR A 38 -6.51 13.67 -4.42
CA THR A 38 -5.10 13.30 -4.23
C THR A 38 -4.77 11.99 -4.95
N ALA A 39 -3.48 11.71 -5.12
CA ALA A 39 -3.00 10.44 -5.65
C ALA A 39 -2.81 9.38 -4.55
N GLU A 40 -3.63 9.42 -3.50
CA GLU A 40 -3.52 8.55 -2.31
C GLU A 40 -4.72 7.60 -2.18
N TYR A 41 -4.44 6.45 -1.59
CA TYR A 41 -5.43 5.42 -1.28
C TYR A 41 -5.47 5.15 0.22
N GLN A 42 -6.67 5.04 0.77
CA GLN A 42 -6.85 4.50 2.11
C GLN A 42 -6.69 2.98 2.04
N THR A 43 -5.73 2.46 2.78
CA THR A 43 -5.34 1.04 2.75
C THR A 43 -5.34 0.48 4.17
N VAL A 44 -5.85 -0.73 4.35
CA VAL A 44 -5.61 -1.51 5.58
C VAL A 44 -4.41 -2.38 5.31
N LEU A 45 -3.30 -2.12 6.01
CA LEU A 45 -2.09 -2.91 5.93
C LEU A 45 -2.08 -3.89 7.11
N TRP A 46 -1.74 -5.16 6.87
CA TRP A 46 -1.60 -6.19 7.89
C TRP A 46 -0.15 -6.66 8.01
N ASN A 47 0.27 -6.89 9.26
CA ASN A 47 1.41 -7.72 9.58
C ASN A 47 1.06 -8.77 10.65
N ARG A 48 2.05 -9.57 11.06
CA ARG A 48 1.91 -10.58 12.14
C ARG A 48 1.44 -10.00 13.49
N ARG A 49 1.48 -8.67 13.69
CA ARG A 49 1.13 -7.97 14.94
C ARG A 49 -0.25 -7.30 14.91
N GLY A 50 -0.91 -7.20 13.75
CA GLY A 50 -2.24 -6.59 13.62
C GLY A 50 -2.46 -5.87 12.28
N GLY A 51 -3.64 -5.24 12.15
CA GLY A 51 -3.99 -4.39 11.01
C GLY A 51 -3.94 -2.91 11.37
N ILE A 52 -3.39 -2.08 10.48
CA ILE A 52 -3.38 -0.62 10.60
C ILE A 52 -4.01 -0.01 9.34
N THR A 53 -4.93 0.93 9.52
CA THR A 53 -5.51 1.70 8.41
C THR A 53 -4.70 2.98 8.22
N SER A 54 -4.24 3.25 6.99
CA SER A 54 -3.46 4.44 6.66
C SER A 54 -3.73 4.95 5.25
N SER A 55 -3.49 6.24 5.01
CA SER A 55 -3.46 6.83 3.66
C SER A 55 -2.05 6.67 3.09
N ILE A 56 -1.94 6.00 1.94
CA ILE A 56 -0.67 5.72 1.28
C ILE A 56 -0.72 6.25 -0.17
N PRO A 57 0.33 6.94 -0.65
CA PRO A 57 0.43 7.33 -2.05
C PRO A 57 0.40 6.12 -2.99
N ALA A 58 -0.33 6.21 -4.11
CA ALA A 58 -0.45 5.15 -5.10
C ALA A 58 0.89 4.62 -5.62
N ARG A 59 1.87 5.51 -5.76
CA ARG A 59 3.23 5.18 -6.22
C ARG A 59 4.02 4.28 -5.26
N ASP A 60 3.61 4.25 -3.99
CA ASP A 60 4.22 3.44 -2.94
C ASP A 60 3.45 2.11 -2.74
N LEU A 61 2.51 1.78 -3.62
CA LEU A 61 1.70 0.56 -3.60
C LEU A 61 1.86 -0.21 -4.91
N GLU A 62 1.93 -1.53 -4.79
CA GLU A 62 1.95 -2.46 -5.92
C GLU A 62 0.80 -3.44 -5.80
N VAL A 63 0.03 -3.62 -6.87
CA VAL A 63 -1.05 -4.62 -6.89
C VAL A 63 -0.45 -6.01 -6.95
N VAL A 64 -0.81 -6.82 -5.95
CA VAL A 64 -0.46 -8.25 -5.87
C VAL A 64 -1.57 -9.10 -6.47
N SER A 65 -2.83 -8.73 -6.21
CA SER A 65 -4.01 -9.37 -6.79
C SER A 65 -5.10 -8.34 -6.97
N GLU A 66 -5.77 -8.37 -8.12
CA GLU A 66 -6.94 -7.52 -8.34
C GLU A 66 -8.12 -8.02 -7.51
N GLY A 67 -8.85 -7.09 -6.90
CA GLY A 67 -10.13 -7.36 -6.26
C GLY A 67 -11.19 -7.68 -7.30
N ARG A 68 -12.22 -8.43 -6.92
CA ARG A 68 -13.40 -8.62 -7.79
C ARG A 68 -14.17 -7.31 -7.88
#